data_AF-A0A7C6DKH5-F1
#
_entry.id   AF-A0A7C6DKH5-F1
#
_cell.length_a   1.000
_cell.length_b   1.000
_cell.length_c   1.000
_cell.angle_alpha   90.00
_cell.angle_beta   90.00
_cell.angle_gamma   90.00
#
_symmetry.space_group_name_H-M   'P 1'
#
loop_
_entity.id
_entity.type
_entity.pdbx_description
1 polymer ?
#
loop_
_entity_poly.entity_id
_entity_poly.type
_entity_poly.pdbx_seq_one_letter_code
_entity_poly.pdbx_strand_id
1 'polypeptide(L)'
;MPMITTATTSEAPESADRMPAHPSQTTDVFFDVRIESPSGTYNDYVYDGASRTLRLSAVVRPSRALPADFGAFIGTMGSDGGPIPALVLVSRPLHPGCLVSVRVIGAVETAPTSIAVIGVPAVDSEFNRIADPSDLSDDDQLALAHLVQQLANEREERTDGLRWLAAEEAVAAVREAQRAARVAAAANRKLSEAPSWQVLDPRLRAIRRTGEGEAYTEAEYSVADLPARFQRHVADCLHPDERLLHFVPRPETTLDSRLSFLRLRRLKAGLLVVTDRQVLWMTDALPPDSTLVDWGFLARSVPVERIQAAHLDESGPLPRLEIQAHATGGLSTLALEFPRSSLESCRHTVGLLSRFAPDPESRALLRLYEASAVNIDLALVTEIAGADTVRRLDSYAESELAGDEVLAKAVAPESSDRRRPPAILAVGRRRVVLVEDTQGGPALAGAWTYSEIVGVELLYSILGSSLRVVVPASGGRELVGLNSQSPGAFDPMLRTFRTMVPLIAGPTIKPTDSIGVEAGG
;
A
#
# COMPACT_ATOMS: atom_id res chain seq x y z
N MET A 1 -21.66 12.25 -49.74
CA MET A 1 -20.92 13.14 -50.68
C MET A 1 -21.93 14.03 -51.37
N PRO A 2 -21.67 15.34 -51.57
CA PRO A 2 -20.37 15.89 -52.00
C PRO A 2 -19.72 16.98 -51.12
N MET A 3 -18.37 16.93 -51.17
CA MET A 3 -17.37 18.01 -51.25
C MET A 3 -17.28 19.05 -50.11
N ILE A 4 -16.30 18.95 -49.19
CA ILE A 4 -14.87 19.34 -49.34
C ILE A 4 -14.69 20.71 -50.01
N THR A 5 -14.34 21.72 -49.20
CA THR A 5 -13.50 22.84 -49.61
C THR A 5 -12.62 23.28 -48.43
N THR A 6 -11.42 23.68 -48.80
CA THR A 6 -10.12 23.76 -48.13
C THR A 6 -9.94 24.90 -47.12
N ALA A 7 -8.92 24.67 -46.28
CA ALA A 7 -8.26 25.58 -45.36
C ALA A 7 -7.95 26.99 -45.91
N THR A 8 -7.92 27.95 -44.99
CA THR A 8 -7.17 29.20 -45.16
C THR A 8 -6.48 29.53 -43.84
N THR A 9 -5.15 29.59 -43.92
CA THR A 9 -4.21 30.08 -42.90
C THR A 9 -4.57 31.50 -42.48
N SER A 10 -4.57 31.80 -41.17
CA SER A 10 -4.54 33.17 -40.68
C SER A 10 -3.66 33.25 -39.44
N GLU A 11 -2.77 34.23 -39.49
CA GLU A 11 -1.65 34.52 -38.61
C GLU A 11 -2.08 34.83 -37.16
N ALA A 12 -1.19 34.51 -36.23
CA ALA A 12 -1.28 34.89 -34.83
C ALA A 12 -0.96 36.37 -34.62
N PRO A 13 -1.64 37.08 -33.70
CA PRO A 13 -1.07 38.25 -33.07
C PRO A 13 -0.58 37.93 -31.65
N GLU A 14 0.72 38.16 -31.44
CA GLU A 14 1.29 38.48 -30.13
C GLU A 14 0.68 39.77 -29.60
N SER A 15 0.06 39.72 -28.43
CA SER A 15 0.09 40.84 -27.48
C SER A 15 -0.18 40.31 -26.08
N ALA A 16 0.90 40.19 -25.32
CA ALA A 16 0.88 39.91 -23.89
C ALA A 16 0.22 41.07 -23.14
N ASP A 17 -1.00 40.88 -22.67
CA ASP A 17 -1.61 41.72 -21.66
C ASP A 17 -1.58 40.99 -20.32
N ARG A 18 -0.92 41.61 -19.35
CA ARG A 18 -0.66 41.05 -18.02
C ARG A 18 -1.97 40.97 -17.24
N MET A 19 -2.49 39.76 -17.09
CA MET A 19 -3.57 39.47 -16.15
C MET A 19 -3.04 39.66 -14.71
N PRO A 20 -3.77 40.36 -13.81
CA PRO A 20 -3.32 40.58 -12.45
C PRO A 20 -3.26 39.26 -11.69
N ALA A 21 -2.24 39.12 -10.86
CA ALA A 21 -2.02 37.93 -10.04
C ALA A 21 -3.21 37.69 -9.09
N HIS A 22 -3.92 36.59 -9.30
CA HIS A 22 -4.84 36.03 -8.30
C HIS A 22 -4.02 35.31 -7.22
N PRO A 23 -4.38 35.47 -5.93
CA PRO A 23 -3.65 34.85 -4.83
C PRO A 23 -3.87 33.33 -4.81
N SER A 24 -2.76 32.60 -4.68
CA SER A 24 -2.60 31.24 -4.16
C SER A 24 -3.54 30.14 -4.69
N GLN A 25 -2.97 29.26 -5.52
CA GLN A 25 -3.54 28.00 -5.97
C GLN A 25 -3.77 27.04 -4.78
N THR A 26 -4.97 27.05 -4.20
CA THR A 26 -5.50 25.89 -3.49
C THR A 26 -5.67 24.79 -4.53
N THR A 27 -5.00 23.65 -4.38
CA THR A 27 -5.21 22.52 -5.30
C THR A 27 -6.67 22.08 -5.18
N ASP A 28 -7.46 22.21 -6.24
CA ASP A 28 -8.86 21.80 -6.22
C ASP A 28 -8.97 20.32 -5.84
N VAL A 29 -9.62 20.06 -4.70
CA VAL A 29 -9.88 18.70 -4.22
C VAL A 29 -11.29 18.30 -4.63
N PHE A 30 -11.40 17.18 -5.35
CA PHE A 30 -12.67 16.65 -5.85
C PHE A 30 -13.08 15.39 -5.09
N PHE A 31 -14.38 15.24 -4.90
CA PHE A 31 -14.98 14.08 -4.25
C PHE A 31 -16.17 13.57 -5.06
N ASP A 32 -16.41 12.27 -5.00
CA ASP A 32 -17.55 11.67 -5.69
C ASP A 32 -18.81 11.72 -4.83
N VAL A 33 -19.86 12.32 -5.39
CA VAL A 33 -21.19 12.40 -4.80
C VAL A 33 -22.16 11.60 -5.66
N ARG A 34 -22.96 10.75 -5.02
CA ARG A 34 -24.11 10.12 -5.69
C ARG A 34 -25.34 10.98 -5.45
N ILE A 35 -25.98 11.41 -6.53
CA ILE A 35 -27.24 12.15 -6.47
C ILE A 35 -28.37 11.21 -6.05
N GLU A 36 -29.18 11.65 -5.10
CA GLU A 36 -30.31 10.88 -4.59
C GLU A 36 -31.63 11.60 -4.91
N SER A 37 -31.73 12.89 -4.59
CA SER A 37 -32.92 13.71 -4.87
C SER A 37 -32.55 14.95 -5.70
N PRO A 38 -32.82 14.95 -7.01
CA PRO A 38 -32.60 16.13 -7.85
C PRO A 38 -33.53 17.29 -7.48
N SER A 39 -33.03 18.50 -7.67
CA SER A 39 -33.75 19.74 -7.44
C SER A 39 -35.03 19.82 -8.26
N GLY A 40 -36.09 20.35 -7.63
CA GLY A 40 -37.40 20.55 -8.26
C GLY A 40 -38.19 19.27 -8.56
N THR A 41 -37.78 18.10 -8.06
CA THR A 41 -38.52 16.85 -8.21
C THR A 41 -39.44 16.58 -7.01
N TYR A 42 -40.45 15.72 -7.21
CA TYR A 42 -41.39 15.30 -6.17
C TYR A 42 -40.99 13.99 -5.48
N ASN A 43 -39.93 13.33 -5.96
CA ASN A 43 -39.59 11.98 -5.58
C ASN A 43 -38.24 11.98 -4.86
N ASP A 44 -38.24 11.54 -3.61
CA ASP A 44 -37.01 11.29 -2.88
C ASP A 44 -36.60 9.83 -3.03
N TYR A 45 -35.33 9.63 -3.31
CA TYR A 45 -34.74 8.31 -3.41
C TYR A 45 -33.71 8.14 -2.31
N VAL A 46 -33.55 6.91 -1.84
CA VAL A 46 -32.44 6.51 -0.97
C VAL A 46 -31.77 5.32 -1.61
N TYR A 47 -30.44 5.33 -1.62
CA TYR A 47 -29.69 4.19 -2.10
C TYR A 47 -29.63 3.08 -1.06
N ASP A 48 -30.11 1.90 -1.44
CA ASP A 48 -30.01 0.70 -0.63
C ASP A 48 -28.67 0.00 -0.93
N GLY A 49 -27.74 0.09 0.03
CA GLY A 49 -26.41 -0.49 -0.08
C GLY A 49 -26.40 -2.02 -0.23
N ALA A 50 -27.43 -2.71 0.29
CA ALA A 50 -27.51 -4.17 0.22
C ALA A 50 -27.96 -4.63 -1.18
N SER A 51 -29.00 -3.99 -1.74
CA SER A 51 -29.50 -4.32 -3.08
C SER A 51 -28.79 -3.56 -4.20
N ARG A 52 -27.90 -2.62 -3.87
CA ARG A 52 -27.18 -1.73 -4.79
C ARG A 52 -28.11 -0.99 -5.77
N THR A 53 -29.29 -0.63 -5.29
CA THR A 53 -30.36 -0.05 -6.10
C THR A 53 -30.98 1.16 -5.39
N LEU A 54 -31.49 2.12 -6.15
CA LEU A 54 -32.27 3.24 -5.59
C LEU A 54 -33.68 2.77 -5.21
N ARG A 55 -34.12 3.15 -4.02
CA ARG A 55 -35.47 2.92 -3.53
C ARG A 55 -36.15 4.28 -3.37
N LEU A 56 -37.35 4.42 -3.92
CA LEU A 56 -38.20 5.58 -3.63
C LEU A 56 -38.52 5.57 -2.13
N SER A 57 -38.08 6.58 -1.41
CA SER A 57 -38.29 6.73 0.03
C SER A 57 -39.56 7.53 0.32
N ALA A 58 -39.80 8.60 -0.44
CA ALA A 58 -40.97 9.46 -0.27
C ALA A 58 -41.40 10.13 -1.58
N VAL A 59 -42.68 10.53 -1.62
CA VAL A 59 -43.20 11.47 -2.63
C VAL A 59 -43.56 12.75 -1.91
N VAL A 60 -42.67 13.74 -1.99
CA VAL A 60 -42.81 15.03 -1.31
C VAL A 60 -43.41 16.03 -2.28
N ARG A 61 -44.33 16.88 -1.81
CA ARG A 61 -44.81 18.06 -2.55
C ARG A 61 -44.11 19.29 -1.98
N PRO A 62 -42.90 19.61 -2.45
CA PRO A 62 -42.16 20.70 -1.86
C PRO A 62 -42.91 22.02 -2.12
N SER A 63 -43.02 22.85 -1.08
CA SER A 63 -43.57 24.20 -1.18
C SER A 63 -42.66 25.14 -1.98
N ARG A 64 -41.37 24.77 -2.14
CA ARG A 64 -40.35 25.46 -2.94
C ARG A 64 -39.36 24.42 -3.50
N ALA A 65 -38.93 24.56 -4.75
CA ALA A 65 -37.90 23.70 -5.31
C ALA A 65 -36.60 23.79 -4.49
N LEU A 66 -35.92 22.65 -4.30
CA LEU A 66 -34.60 22.62 -3.67
C LEU A 66 -33.64 23.53 -4.46
N PRO A 67 -32.87 24.42 -3.80
CA PRO A 67 -31.87 25.24 -4.47
C PRO A 67 -30.67 24.44 -5.02
N ALA A 68 -30.55 23.17 -4.62
CA ALA A 68 -29.45 22.28 -4.98
C ALA A 68 -29.96 20.84 -5.16
N ASP A 69 -29.22 20.03 -5.91
CA ASP A 69 -29.43 18.59 -5.91
C ASP A 69 -28.90 18.00 -4.60
N PHE A 70 -29.67 17.09 -4.00
CA PHE A 70 -29.29 16.40 -2.78
C PHE A 70 -28.67 15.04 -3.09
N GLY A 71 -27.59 14.71 -2.39
CA GLY A 71 -26.90 13.44 -2.54
C GLY A 71 -26.08 13.06 -1.32
N ALA A 72 -25.22 12.06 -1.51
CA ALA A 72 -24.38 11.51 -0.47
C ALA A 72 -22.93 11.37 -0.97
N PHE A 73 -21.96 11.79 -0.15
CA PHE A 73 -20.54 11.56 -0.42
C PHE A 73 -20.20 10.08 -0.33
N ILE A 74 -19.64 9.52 -1.39
CA ILE A 74 -19.28 8.09 -1.42
C ILE A 74 -18.10 7.80 -0.49
N GLY A 75 -18.19 6.70 0.24
CA GLY A 75 -17.11 6.22 1.11
C GLY A 75 -16.91 7.06 2.37
N THR A 76 -17.91 7.85 2.78
CA THR A 76 -17.90 8.60 4.04
C THR A 76 -18.79 7.93 5.09
N MET A 77 -18.49 8.19 6.36
CA MET A 77 -19.32 7.82 7.50
C MET A 77 -19.35 9.00 8.49
N GLY A 78 -20.51 9.64 8.58
CA GLY A 78 -20.82 10.68 9.54
C GLY A 78 -21.04 10.14 10.95
N SER A 79 -21.31 11.04 11.88
CA SER A 79 -21.55 10.74 13.30
C SER A 79 -22.82 9.92 13.55
N ASP A 80 -23.79 10.03 12.65
CA ASP A 80 -25.03 9.24 12.60
C ASP A 80 -24.84 7.82 12.04
N GLY A 81 -23.63 7.49 11.56
CA GLY A 81 -23.31 6.24 10.90
C GLY A 81 -23.74 6.18 9.43
N GLY A 82 -24.36 7.23 8.89
CA GLY A 82 -24.71 7.39 7.48
C GLY A 82 -23.60 8.08 6.68
N PRO A 83 -23.71 8.17 5.34
CA PRO A 83 -22.80 8.99 4.55
C PRO A 83 -23.02 10.48 4.80
N ILE A 84 -21.98 11.30 4.63
CA ILE A 84 -22.11 12.76 4.72
C ILE A 84 -23.07 13.27 3.64
N PRO A 85 -24.08 14.09 4.00
CA PRO A 85 -24.98 14.74 3.06
C PRO A 85 -24.25 15.73 2.13
N ALA A 86 -24.64 15.73 0.86
CA ALA A 86 -24.13 16.62 -0.17
C ALA A 86 -25.25 17.48 -0.75
N LEU A 87 -24.98 18.79 -0.88
CA LEU A 87 -25.77 19.75 -1.62
C LEU A 87 -24.95 20.19 -2.84
N VAL A 88 -25.36 19.75 -4.02
CA VAL A 88 -24.65 20.02 -5.28
C VAL A 88 -25.37 21.13 -6.04
N LEU A 89 -24.71 22.28 -6.16
CA LEU A 89 -25.22 23.41 -6.94
C LEU A 89 -25.08 23.07 -8.42
N VAL A 90 -26.20 23.01 -9.13
CA VAL A 90 -26.25 22.65 -10.54
C VAL A 90 -27.17 23.59 -11.29
N SER A 91 -26.76 23.96 -12.50
CA SER A 91 -27.58 24.80 -13.38
C SER A 91 -28.86 24.10 -13.83
N ARG A 92 -28.85 22.75 -13.84
CA ARG A 92 -29.99 21.90 -14.19
C ARG A 92 -30.00 20.65 -13.31
N PRO A 93 -31.18 20.18 -12.86
CA PRO A 93 -31.27 18.97 -12.03
C PRO A 93 -30.66 17.76 -12.75
N LEU A 94 -29.90 16.96 -12.00
CA LEU A 94 -29.26 15.74 -12.47
C LEU A 94 -30.21 14.54 -12.35
N HIS A 95 -29.74 13.37 -12.78
CA HIS A 95 -30.49 12.13 -12.68
C HIS A 95 -30.22 11.43 -11.33
N PRO A 96 -31.23 10.85 -10.65
CA PRO A 96 -31.01 10.03 -9.47
C PRO A 96 -30.02 8.89 -9.75
N GLY A 97 -29.06 8.68 -8.86
CA GLY A 97 -28.01 7.66 -8.98
C GLY A 97 -26.82 8.07 -9.84
N CYS A 98 -26.85 9.27 -10.44
CA CYS A 98 -25.69 9.82 -11.13
C CYS A 98 -24.53 10.02 -10.14
N LEU A 99 -23.34 9.59 -10.55
CA LEU A 99 -22.10 9.87 -9.83
C LEU A 99 -21.49 11.14 -10.40
N VAL A 100 -21.24 12.11 -9.52
CA VAL A 100 -20.76 13.44 -9.89
C VAL A 100 -19.46 13.70 -9.15
N SER A 101 -18.42 14.08 -9.87
CA SER A 101 -17.20 14.60 -9.26
C SER A 101 -17.44 16.06 -8.87
N VAL A 102 -17.38 16.33 -7.57
CA VAL A 102 -17.78 17.59 -6.94
C VAL A 102 -16.58 18.26 -6.29
N ARG A 103 -16.36 19.53 -6.62
CA ARG A 103 -15.45 20.41 -5.88
C ARG A 103 -16.19 20.99 -4.68
N VAL A 104 -15.65 20.75 -3.48
CA VAL A 104 -16.23 21.28 -2.24
C VAL A 104 -15.97 22.77 -2.14
N ILE A 105 -17.01 23.54 -1.88
CA ILE A 105 -16.91 25.00 -1.68
C ILE A 105 -17.17 25.39 -0.23
N GLY A 106 -17.78 24.53 0.59
CA GLY A 106 -17.96 24.77 2.02
C GLY A 106 -19.01 23.84 2.62
N ALA A 107 -19.54 24.16 3.80
CA ALA A 107 -20.58 23.37 4.45
C ALA A 107 -21.41 24.21 5.43
N VAL A 108 -22.55 23.66 5.85
CA VAL A 108 -23.35 24.18 6.96
C VAL A 108 -23.38 23.13 8.07
N GLU A 109 -22.94 23.50 9.26
CA GLU A 109 -23.00 22.71 10.48
C GLU A 109 -24.28 23.05 11.26
N THR A 110 -25.04 22.03 11.67
CA THR A 110 -26.29 22.17 12.44
C THR A 110 -26.10 21.86 13.93
N ALA A 111 -25.12 21.03 14.25
CA ALA A 111 -24.75 20.61 15.59
C ALA A 111 -23.29 20.14 15.57
N PRO A 112 -22.60 20.03 16.73
CA PRO A 112 -21.27 19.45 16.77
C PRO A 112 -21.27 18.09 16.07
N THR A 113 -20.53 17.96 14.96
CA THR A 113 -20.41 16.77 14.10
C THR A 113 -21.55 16.47 13.12
N SER A 114 -22.59 17.31 13.00
CA SER A 114 -23.62 17.17 11.93
C SER A 114 -23.46 18.29 10.91
N ILE A 115 -23.11 17.91 9.67
CA ILE A 115 -22.80 18.85 8.58
C ILE A 115 -23.51 18.45 7.28
N ALA A 116 -23.86 19.45 6.48
CA ALA A 116 -24.25 19.29 5.08
C ALA A 116 -23.21 20.01 4.21
N VAL A 117 -22.50 19.25 3.39
CA VAL A 117 -21.39 19.79 2.58
C VAL A 117 -21.93 20.28 1.24
N ILE A 118 -21.48 21.46 0.83
CA ILE A 118 -21.89 22.15 -0.39
C ILE A 118 -20.76 22.07 -1.41
N GLY A 119 -21.11 21.75 -2.65
CA GLY A 119 -20.15 21.68 -3.73
C GLY A 119 -20.74 21.95 -5.10
N VAL A 120 -19.84 22.04 -6.06
CA VAL A 120 -20.15 22.32 -7.47
C VAL A 120 -19.55 21.23 -8.38
N PRO A 121 -20.18 20.86 -9.50
CA PRO A 121 -19.63 19.87 -10.41
C PRO A 121 -18.29 20.32 -10.99
N ALA A 122 -17.30 19.41 -11.02
CA ALA A 122 -15.98 19.67 -11.58
C ALA A 122 -16.00 20.06 -13.07
N VAL A 123 -17.06 19.66 -13.78
CA VAL A 123 -17.20 19.83 -15.23
C VAL A 123 -18.04 21.06 -15.61
N ASP A 124 -18.70 21.72 -14.65
CA ASP A 124 -19.55 22.87 -14.93
C ASP A 124 -18.76 24.18 -14.77
N SER A 125 -18.38 24.77 -15.90
CA SER A 125 -17.57 25.99 -15.95
C SER A 125 -18.27 27.22 -15.38
N GLU A 126 -19.61 27.22 -15.27
CA GLU A 126 -20.36 28.32 -14.67
C GLU A 126 -19.96 28.55 -13.20
N PHE A 127 -19.55 27.48 -12.51
CA PHE A 127 -19.17 27.53 -11.09
C PHE A 127 -17.67 27.75 -10.85
N ASN A 128 -16.86 27.96 -11.89
CA ASN A 128 -15.41 28.16 -11.75
C ASN A 128 -15.03 29.37 -10.88
N ARG A 129 -15.92 30.36 -10.77
CA ARG A 129 -15.71 31.57 -9.96
C ARG A 129 -16.12 31.42 -8.49
N ILE A 130 -16.80 30.33 -8.15
CA ILE A 130 -17.31 30.08 -6.80
C ILE A 130 -16.32 29.13 -6.12
N ALA A 131 -15.57 29.65 -5.16
CA ALA A 131 -14.57 28.91 -4.39
C ALA A 131 -14.99 28.71 -2.93
N ASP A 132 -15.76 29.65 -2.39
CA ASP A 132 -16.19 29.70 -0.98
C ASP A 132 -17.70 29.99 -0.88
N PRO A 133 -18.40 29.67 0.23
CA PRO A 133 -19.82 29.97 0.34
C PRO A 133 -20.11 31.47 0.32
N SER A 134 -19.12 32.30 0.68
CA SER A 134 -19.23 33.76 0.59
C SER A 134 -19.28 34.30 -0.85
N ASP A 135 -18.93 33.49 -1.86
CA ASP A 135 -19.09 33.84 -3.28
C ASP A 135 -20.53 33.67 -3.77
N LEU A 136 -21.42 33.05 -2.97
CA LEU A 136 -22.84 32.88 -3.27
C LEU A 136 -23.64 34.15 -2.90
N SER A 137 -24.75 34.37 -3.61
CA SER A 137 -25.66 35.47 -3.26
C SER A 137 -26.30 35.26 -1.88
N ASP A 138 -26.66 36.35 -1.20
CA ASP A 138 -27.33 36.29 0.11
C ASP A 138 -28.62 35.45 0.06
N ASP A 139 -29.34 35.52 -1.06
CA ASP A 139 -30.56 34.74 -1.30
C ASP A 139 -30.27 33.23 -1.41
N ASP A 140 -29.18 32.86 -2.09
CA ASP A 140 -28.75 31.46 -2.23
C ASP A 140 -28.24 30.90 -0.90
N GLN A 141 -27.44 31.67 -0.16
CA GLN A 141 -27.00 31.30 1.18
C GLN A 141 -28.21 31.07 2.11
N LEU A 142 -29.18 31.99 2.11
CA LEU A 142 -30.39 31.85 2.91
C LEU A 142 -31.21 30.62 2.50
N ALA A 143 -31.34 30.36 1.20
CA ALA A 143 -32.06 29.19 0.69
C ALA A 143 -31.39 27.87 1.10
N LEU A 144 -30.06 27.80 1.03
CA LEU A 144 -29.28 26.63 1.46
C LEU A 144 -29.38 26.43 2.98
N ALA A 145 -29.25 27.49 3.78
CA ALA A 145 -29.39 27.42 5.23
C ALA A 145 -30.77 26.88 5.65
N HIS A 146 -31.85 27.37 5.01
CA HIS A 146 -33.19 26.86 5.25
C HIS A 146 -33.35 25.38 4.86
N LEU A 147 -32.75 24.97 3.74
CA LEU A 147 -32.77 23.57 3.32
C LEU A 147 -32.08 22.69 4.37
N VAL A 148 -30.89 23.07 4.83
CA VAL A 148 -30.15 22.31 5.83
C VAL A 148 -30.93 22.19 7.14
N GLN A 149 -31.57 23.28 7.58
CA GLN A 149 -32.43 23.23 8.76
C GLN A 149 -33.64 22.30 8.56
N GLN A 150 -34.25 22.30 7.37
CA GLN A 150 -35.35 21.40 7.04
C GLN A 150 -34.90 19.94 7.10
N LEU A 151 -33.76 19.60 6.49
CA LEU A 151 -33.20 18.25 6.51
C LEU A 151 -32.90 17.78 7.94
N ALA A 152 -32.35 18.65 8.79
CA ALA A 152 -32.11 18.33 10.19
C ALA A 152 -33.43 18.03 10.94
N ASN A 153 -34.47 18.82 10.69
CA ASN A 153 -35.79 18.61 11.29
C ASN A 153 -36.43 17.29 10.84
N GLU A 154 -36.33 16.95 9.55
CA GLU A 154 -36.84 15.68 8.98
C GLU A 154 -36.14 14.45 9.57
N ARG A 155 -34.88 14.61 10.01
CA ARG A 155 -34.09 13.58 10.69
C ARG A 155 -34.24 13.57 12.21
N GLU A 156 -35.08 14.45 12.76
CA GLU A 156 -35.24 14.66 14.19
C GLU A 156 -33.91 14.98 14.92
N GLU A 157 -32.97 15.61 14.21
CA GLU A 157 -31.67 16.00 14.76
C GLU A 157 -31.80 17.23 15.67
N ARG A 158 -31.09 17.22 16.81
CA ARG A 158 -30.99 18.40 17.68
C ARG A 158 -29.98 19.38 17.09
N THR A 159 -30.41 20.61 16.82
CA THR A 159 -29.55 21.65 16.23
C THR A 159 -29.14 22.69 17.28
N ASP A 160 -27.85 23.05 17.32
CA ASP A 160 -27.28 24.09 18.20
C ASP A 160 -27.15 25.46 17.49
N GLY A 161 -27.73 25.57 16.29
CA GLY A 161 -27.65 26.74 15.41
C GLY A 161 -26.90 26.40 14.11
N LEU A 162 -27.08 27.24 13.09
CA LEU A 162 -26.41 27.06 11.80
C LEU A 162 -25.07 27.80 11.78
N ARG A 163 -23.98 27.09 11.50
CA ARG A 163 -22.64 27.66 11.29
C ARG A 163 -22.14 27.34 9.89
N TRP A 164 -21.75 28.36 9.14
CA TRP A 164 -21.08 28.18 7.85
C TRP A 164 -19.61 27.80 8.05
N LEU A 165 -19.15 26.82 7.28
CA LEU A 165 -17.77 26.34 7.24
C LEU A 165 -17.15 26.71 5.90
N ALA A 166 -15.90 27.17 5.93
CA ALA A 166 -15.12 27.42 4.73
C ALA A 166 -14.81 26.11 3.97
N ALA A 167 -14.40 26.23 2.71
CA ALA A 167 -14.03 25.08 1.87
C ALA A 167 -13.02 24.13 2.55
N GLU A 168 -11.98 24.68 3.20
CA GLU A 168 -10.93 23.91 3.86
C GLU A 168 -11.46 23.06 5.03
N GLU A 169 -12.32 23.64 5.88
CA GLU A 169 -12.96 22.94 7.00
C GLU A 169 -13.89 21.82 6.50
N ALA A 170 -14.65 22.10 5.44
CA ALA A 170 -15.55 21.12 4.84
C ALA A 170 -14.78 19.95 4.22
N VAL A 171 -13.68 20.22 3.49
CA VAL A 171 -12.79 19.20 2.93
C VAL A 171 -12.17 18.34 4.03
N ALA A 172 -11.73 18.95 5.13
CA ALA A 172 -11.19 18.23 6.28
C ALA A 172 -12.24 17.30 6.90
N ALA A 173 -13.48 17.75 7.04
CA ALA A 173 -14.58 16.95 7.57
C ALA A 173 -14.94 15.76 6.66
N VAL A 174 -14.98 15.96 5.34
CA VAL A 174 -15.20 14.86 4.38
C VAL A 174 -14.09 13.81 4.48
N ARG A 175 -12.82 14.25 4.56
CA ARG A 175 -11.67 13.35 4.72
C ARG A 175 -11.70 12.57 6.02
N GLU A 176 -12.08 13.22 7.12
CA GLU A 176 -12.21 12.54 8.41
C GLU A 176 -13.34 11.50 8.38
N ALA A 177 -14.47 11.81 7.74
CA ALA A 177 -15.54 10.83 7.55
C ALA A 177 -15.14 9.68 6.62
N GLN A 178 -14.34 9.93 5.58
CA GLN A 178 -13.75 8.85 4.78
C GLN A 178 -12.79 7.99 5.60
N ARG A 179 -12.05 8.59 6.52
CA ARG A 179 -11.19 7.85 7.46
C ARG A 179 -12.03 7.00 8.40
N ALA A 180 -13.10 7.56 8.99
CA ALA A 180 -14.01 6.84 9.86
C ALA A 180 -14.67 5.64 9.14
N ALA A 181 -15.16 5.86 7.92
CA ALA A 181 -15.72 4.79 7.08
C ALA A 181 -14.72 3.67 6.83
N ARG A 182 -13.46 4.01 6.53
CA ARG A 182 -12.38 3.02 6.34
C ARG A 182 -12.10 2.23 7.62
N VAL A 183 -12.06 2.88 8.78
CA VAL A 183 -11.84 2.22 10.07
C VAL A 183 -13.00 1.26 10.39
N ALA A 184 -14.25 1.71 10.20
CA ALA A 184 -15.43 0.87 10.42
C ALA A 184 -15.49 -0.32 9.46
N ALA A 185 -15.17 -0.10 8.17
CA ALA A 185 -15.08 -1.16 7.18
C ALA A 185 -13.96 -2.16 7.50
N ALA A 186 -12.82 -1.69 8.01
CA ALA A 186 -11.71 -2.54 8.45
C ALA A 186 -12.08 -3.36 9.70
N ALA A 187 -12.76 -2.76 10.68
CA ALA A 187 -13.20 -3.45 11.90
C ALA A 187 -14.26 -4.52 11.63
N ASN A 188 -15.17 -4.27 10.68
CA ASN A 188 -16.20 -5.23 10.26
C ASN A 188 -15.72 -6.20 9.17
N ARG A 189 -14.45 -6.09 8.74
CA ARG A 189 -13.86 -7.04 7.80
C ARG A 189 -13.70 -8.37 8.54
N LYS A 190 -14.64 -9.28 8.35
CA LYS A 190 -14.31 -10.70 8.51
C LYS A 190 -13.09 -10.93 7.63
N LEU A 191 -11.98 -11.33 8.22
CA LEU A 191 -10.81 -11.84 7.49
C LEU A 191 -11.38 -12.82 6.47
N SER A 192 -11.40 -12.41 5.21
CA SER A 192 -11.79 -13.31 4.15
C SER A 192 -10.74 -14.42 4.15
N GLU A 193 -11.14 -15.67 3.89
CA GLU A 193 -10.16 -16.71 3.57
C GLU A 193 -9.29 -16.31 2.37
N ALA A 194 -9.76 -15.34 1.56
CA ALA A 194 -9.01 -14.77 0.46
C ALA A 194 -7.95 -13.74 0.91
N PRO A 195 -6.76 -13.76 0.28
CA PRO A 195 -5.71 -12.78 0.58
C PRO A 195 -6.15 -11.35 0.23
N SER A 196 -5.86 -10.41 1.12
CA SER A 196 -6.16 -8.97 0.99
C SER A 196 -5.53 -8.34 -0.24
N TRP A 197 -4.35 -8.82 -0.65
CA TRP A 197 -3.61 -8.31 -1.79
C TRP A 197 -4.14 -8.81 -3.15
N GLN A 198 -5.14 -9.70 -3.16
CA GLN A 198 -5.71 -10.25 -4.40
C GLN A 198 -7.22 -9.98 -4.50
N VAL A 199 -7.62 -9.20 -5.50
CA VAL A 199 -9.04 -9.04 -5.83
C VAL A 199 -9.52 -10.33 -6.49
N LEU A 200 -10.31 -11.18 -5.82
CA LEU A 200 -10.79 -12.43 -6.44
C LEU A 200 -12.05 -12.26 -7.30
N ASP A 201 -12.89 -11.26 -7.01
CA ASP A 201 -14.13 -11.00 -7.76
C ASP A 201 -13.83 -10.43 -9.16
N PRO A 202 -14.13 -11.16 -10.25
CA PRO A 202 -13.90 -10.68 -11.62
C PRO A 202 -14.68 -9.40 -11.97
N ARG A 203 -15.83 -9.17 -11.33
CA ARG A 203 -16.64 -7.97 -11.58
C ARG A 203 -15.96 -6.72 -11.03
N LEU A 204 -15.34 -6.83 -9.85
CA LEU A 204 -14.56 -5.74 -9.27
C LEU A 204 -13.31 -5.45 -10.10
N ARG A 205 -12.64 -6.49 -10.62
CA ARG A 205 -11.48 -6.32 -11.52
C ARG A 205 -11.83 -5.54 -12.80
N ALA A 206 -13.03 -5.74 -13.34
CA ALA A 206 -13.45 -5.11 -14.59
C ALA A 206 -13.75 -3.60 -14.46
N ILE A 207 -14.18 -3.16 -13.28
CA ILE A 207 -14.67 -1.78 -13.08
C ILE A 207 -13.55 -0.81 -12.69
N ARG A 208 -12.33 -1.31 -12.34
CA ARG A 208 -11.13 -0.55 -11.90
C ARG A 208 -11.43 0.88 -11.45
N ARG A 209 -11.72 1.02 -10.16
CA ARG A 209 -11.92 2.34 -9.56
C ARG A 209 -10.64 2.76 -8.85
N THR A 210 -10.28 4.03 -9.00
CA THR A 210 -9.11 4.64 -8.34
C THR A 210 -9.61 5.79 -7.46
N GLY A 211 -9.45 5.67 -6.14
CA GLY A 211 -9.90 6.70 -5.20
C GLY A 211 -9.67 6.31 -3.74
N GLU A 212 -9.63 7.29 -2.84
CA GLU A 212 -9.34 7.09 -1.41
C GLU A 212 -10.39 6.24 -0.66
N GLY A 213 -11.59 6.08 -1.24
CA GLY A 213 -12.68 5.26 -0.71
C GLY A 213 -12.74 3.82 -1.22
N GLU A 214 -11.79 3.40 -2.06
CA GLU A 214 -11.79 2.04 -2.63
C GLU A 214 -11.34 0.97 -1.64
N ALA A 215 -11.93 -0.22 -1.75
CA ALA A 215 -11.60 -1.35 -0.88
C ALA A 215 -10.20 -1.90 -1.17
N TYR A 216 -9.74 -1.78 -2.42
CA TYR A 216 -8.47 -2.28 -2.93
C TYR A 216 -7.63 -1.16 -3.52
N THR A 217 -6.31 -1.28 -3.42
CA THR A 217 -5.37 -0.37 -4.08
C THR A 217 -5.33 -0.65 -5.58
N GLU A 218 -4.83 0.30 -6.37
CA GLU A 218 -4.58 0.10 -7.80
C GLU A 218 -3.65 -1.09 -8.07
N ALA A 219 -2.65 -1.29 -7.21
CA ALA A 219 -1.74 -2.41 -7.30
C ALA A 219 -2.47 -3.75 -7.06
N GLU A 220 -3.38 -3.83 -6.09
CA GLU A 220 -4.17 -5.02 -5.80
C GLU A 220 -5.08 -5.42 -6.99
N TYR A 221 -5.65 -4.44 -7.70
CA TYR A 221 -6.39 -4.70 -8.95
C TYR A 221 -5.50 -5.20 -10.08
N SER A 222 -4.24 -4.77 -10.12
CA SER A 222 -3.31 -5.00 -11.22
C SER A 222 -2.43 -6.26 -11.05
N VAL A 223 -2.53 -6.99 -9.93
CA VAL A 223 -1.79 -8.24 -9.71
C VAL A 223 -2.05 -9.26 -10.83
N ALA A 224 -3.30 -9.34 -11.31
CA ALA A 224 -3.69 -10.27 -12.37
C ALA A 224 -3.00 -9.98 -13.72
N ASP A 225 -2.46 -8.76 -13.92
CA ASP A 225 -1.76 -8.36 -15.13
C ASP A 225 -0.28 -8.77 -15.10
N LEU A 226 0.25 -9.16 -13.93
CA LEU A 226 1.63 -9.64 -13.81
C LEU A 226 1.79 -10.99 -14.54
N PRO A 227 3.00 -11.33 -15.03
CA PRO A 227 3.26 -12.68 -15.51
C PRO A 227 2.89 -13.73 -14.44
N ALA A 228 2.27 -14.84 -14.85
CA ALA A 228 1.73 -15.85 -13.93
C ALA A 228 2.75 -16.33 -12.87
N ARG A 229 4.03 -16.45 -13.25
CA ARG A 229 5.11 -16.77 -12.30
C ARG A 229 5.26 -15.73 -11.19
N PHE A 230 5.23 -14.44 -11.50
CA PHE A 230 5.30 -13.39 -10.49
C PHE A 230 4.04 -13.32 -9.63
N GLN A 231 2.87 -13.65 -10.17
CA GLN A 231 1.66 -13.82 -9.35
C GLN A 231 1.85 -14.92 -8.30
N ARG A 232 2.44 -16.06 -8.71
CA ARG A 232 2.79 -17.15 -7.79
C ARG A 232 3.86 -16.73 -6.77
N HIS A 233 4.93 -16.08 -7.21
CA HIS A 233 5.99 -15.62 -6.32
C HIS A 233 5.45 -14.66 -5.24
N VAL A 234 4.59 -13.70 -5.64
CA VAL A 234 3.87 -12.81 -4.72
C VAL A 234 3.01 -13.63 -3.76
N ALA A 235 2.22 -14.58 -4.25
CA ALA A 235 1.40 -15.45 -3.42
C ALA A 235 2.21 -16.26 -2.40
N ASP A 236 3.41 -16.73 -2.78
CA ASP A 236 4.31 -17.47 -1.91
C ASP A 236 4.93 -16.55 -0.84
N CYS A 237 5.27 -15.30 -1.14
CA CYS A 237 5.98 -14.44 -0.18
C CYS A 237 5.09 -13.57 0.71
N LEU A 238 3.90 -13.16 0.26
CA LEU A 238 3.04 -12.24 1.02
C LEU A 238 2.19 -12.98 2.06
N HIS A 239 1.98 -12.32 3.20
CA HIS A 239 0.99 -12.77 4.18
C HIS A 239 -0.43 -12.52 3.64
N PRO A 240 -1.44 -13.37 3.92
CA PRO A 240 -2.81 -13.15 3.46
C PRO A 240 -3.38 -11.78 3.84
N ASP A 241 -3.01 -11.26 5.01
CA ASP A 241 -3.51 -9.96 5.50
C ASP A 241 -2.71 -8.74 5.04
N GLU A 242 -1.67 -8.95 4.25
CA GLU A 242 -0.80 -7.90 3.74
C GLU A 242 -1.52 -7.09 2.64
N ARG A 243 -1.41 -5.77 2.69
CA ARG A 243 -1.93 -4.85 1.67
C ARG A 243 -0.84 -4.55 0.66
N LEU A 244 -1.14 -4.76 -0.62
CA LEU A 244 -0.21 -4.42 -1.68
C LEU A 244 -0.40 -2.95 -2.03
N LEU A 245 0.62 -2.11 -1.86
CA LEU A 245 0.50 -0.67 -2.06
C LEU A 245 0.94 -0.26 -3.46
N HIS A 246 2.04 -0.84 -3.94
CA HIS A 246 2.60 -0.53 -5.25
C HIS A 246 3.51 -1.67 -5.74
N PHE A 247 3.72 -1.80 -7.04
CA PHE A 247 4.77 -2.65 -7.58
C PHE A 247 5.38 -2.06 -8.85
N VAL A 248 6.65 -2.38 -9.11
CA VAL A 248 7.39 -1.94 -10.29
C VAL A 248 7.98 -3.17 -10.99
N PRO A 249 7.41 -3.60 -12.14
CA PRO A 249 7.99 -4.68 -12.91
C PRO A 249 9.27 -4.20 -13.61
N ARG A 250 10.31 -5.04 -13.58
CA ARG A 250 11.54 -4.86 -14.34
C ARG A 250 11.59 -5.89 -15.47
N PRO A 251 11.45 -5.49 -16.74
CA PRO A 251 11.66 -6.41 -17.86
C PRO A 251 13.13 -6.82 -17.99
N GLU A 252 13.38 -7.95 -18.65
CA GLU A 252 14.76 -8.33 -19.01
C GLU A 252 15.34 -7.26 -19.94
N THR A 253 16.50 -6.69 -19.57
CA THR A 253 17.07 -5.55 -20.29
C THR A 253 18.53 -5.85 -20.65
N THR A 254 18.84 -5.84 -21.94
CA THR A 254 20.22 -5.91 -22.45
C THR A 254 20.78 -4.51 -22.60
N LEU A 255 21.86 -4.20 -21.88
CA LEU A 255 22.62 -2.98 -22.08
C LEU A 255 23.68 -3.19 -23.17
N ASP A 256 23.60 -2.38 -24.22
CA ASP A 256 24.63 -2.26 -25.23
C ASP A 256 25.74 -1.33 -24.72
N SER A 257 26.87 -1.89 -24.30
CA SER A 257 28.01 -1.08 -23.87
C SER A 257 28.79 -0.64 -25.10
N ARG A 258 28.62 0.61 -25.52
CA ARG A 258 29.37 1.21 -26.65
C ARG A 258 30.90 1.26 -26.45
N LEU A 259 31.42 0.78 -25.32
CA LEU A 259 32.84 0.93 -24.92
C LEU A 259 33.58 -0.39 -24.66
N SER A 260 32.98 -1.58 -24.85
CA SER A 260 33.71 -2.83 -24.64
C SER A 260 33.29 -3.92 -25.62
N PHE A 261 34.24 -4.40 -26.44
CA PHE A 261 34.15 -5.64 -27.23
C PHE A 261 33.95 -6.91 -26.37
N LEU A 262 33.73 -6.77 -25.06
CA LEU A 262 33.58 -7.84 -24.09
C LEU A 262 32.26 -7.63 -23.30
N ARG A 263 31.27 -8.45 -23.65
CA ARG A 263 30.10 -8.88 -22.87
C ARG A 263 28.97 -7.84 -22.65
N LEU A 264 27.85 -8.07 -23.34
CA LEU A 264 26.56 -7.44 -23.04
C LEU A 264 26.14 -7.72 -21.58
N ARG A 265 25.83 -6.67 -20.82
CA ARG A 265 25.29 -6.80 -19.46
C ARG A 265 23.78 -6.99 -19.56
N ARG A 266 23.27 -8.15 -19.13
CA ARG A 266 21.83 -8.45 -19.08
C ARG A 266 21.30 -8.28 -17.67
N LEU A 267 20.28 -7.45 -17.50
CA LEU A 267 19.44 -7.42 -16.31
C LEU A 267 18.37 -8.49 -16.42
N LYS A 268 18.30 -9.37 -15.43
CA LYS A 268 17.21 -10.34 -15.31
C LYS A 268 15.86 -9.64 -15.16
N ALA A 269 14.78 -10.28 -15.58
CA ALA A 269 13.45 -9.84 -15.18
C ALA A 269 13.32 -9.83 -13.64
N GLY A 270 12.49 -8.93 -13.11
CA GLY A 270 12.25 -8.82 -11.68
C GLY A 270 10.98 -8.04 -11.37
N LEU A 271 10.62 -8.00 -10.11
CA LEU A 271 9.46 -7.28 -9.60
C LEU A 271 9.82 -6.69 -8.24
N LEU A 272 9.73 -5.37 -8.13
CA LEU A 272 9.72 -4.69 -6.84
C LEU A 272 8.28 -4.60 -6.36
N VAL A 273 8.04 -5.01 -5.13
CA VAL A 273 6.73 -5.03 -4.49
C VAL A 273 6.85 -4.20 -3.22
N VAL A 274 5.96 -3.24 -3.03
CA VAL A 274 5.86 -2.44 -1.81
C VAL A 274 4.52 -2.72 -1.17
N THR A 275 4.54 -3.20 0.06
CA THR A 275 3.36 -3.51 0.84
C THR A 275 3.28 -2.64 2.07
N ASP A 276 2.24 -2.84 2.86
CA ASP A 276 2.09 -2.24 4.16
C ASP A 276 3.04 -2.83 5.23
N ARG A 277 3.69 -3.97 4.95
CA ARG A 277 4.60 -4.72 5.83
C ARG A 277 6.07 -4.70 5.41
N GLN A 278 6.35 -4.75 4.11
CA GLN A 278 7.69 -4.95 3.59
C GLN A 278 7.88 -4.34 2.21
N VAL A 279 9.13 -4.08 1.88
CA VAL A 279 9.61 -3.95 0.51
C VAL A 279 10.21 -5.28 0.10
N LEU A 280 9.65 -5.87 -0.94
CA LEU A 280 10.04 -7.17 -1.47
C LEU A 280 10.58 -7.02 -2.89
N TRP A 281 11.85 -7.37 -3.07
CA TRP A 281 12.49 -7.41 -4.37
C TRP A 281 12.61 -8.86 -4.86
N MET A 282 12.00 -9.15 -6.00
CA MET A 282 11.93 -10.48 -6.59
C MET A 282 12.65 -10.54 -7.93
N THR A 283 13.43 -11.59 -8.17
CA THR A 283 14.05 -11.86 -9.48
C THR A 283 13.98 -13.33 -9.83
N ASP A 284 13.81 -13.65 -11.10
CA ASP A 284 13.87 -15.02 -11.59
C ASP A 284 15.25 -15.64 -11.24
N ALA A 285 15.26 -16.85 -10.67
CA ALA A 285 16.49 -17.57 -10.34
C ALA A 285 17.29 -17.84 -11.62
N LEU A 286 16.60 -18.34 -12.65
CA LEU A 286 17.06 -18.41 -14.03
C LEU A 286 15.98 -17.81 -14.95
N PRO A 287 16.37 -17.12 -16.04
CA PRO A 287 15.40 -16.62 -17.00
C PRO A 287 14.62 -17.80 -17.62
N PRO A 288 13.32 -17.63 -17.88
CA PRO A 288 12.53 -18.66 -18.54
C PRO A 288 13.10 -18.94 -19.94
N ASP A 289 13.30 -20.21 -20.25
CA ASP A 289 13.69 -20.68 -21.57
C ASP A 289 12.46 -21.10 -22.38
N SER A 290 12.68 -21.66 -23.57
CA SER A 290 11.60 -22.16 -24.43
C SER A 290 10.78 -23.30 -23.81
N THR A 291 11.24 -23.88 -22.69
CA THR A 291 10.52 -24.95 -21.98
C THR A 291 9.46 -24.41 -21.01
N LEU A 292 9.47 -23.09 -20.75
CA LEU A 292 8.58 -22.41 -19.80
C LEU A 292 8.63 -23.00 -18.37
N VAL A 293 9.71 -23.72 -18.05
CA VAL A 293 9.94 -24.26 -16.71
C VAL A 293 10.14 -23.11 -15.73
N ASP A 294 9.44 -23.20 -14.60
CA ASP A 294 9.65 -22.31 -13.46
C ASP A 294 10.90 -22.75 -12.70
N TRP A 295 12.02 -22.07 -12.97
CA TRP A 295 13.31 -22.35 -12.35
C TRP A 295 13.42 -21.80 -10.91
N GLY A 296 12.36 -21.14 -10.42
CA GLY A 296 12.25 -20.50 -9.13
C GLY A 296 12.68 -19.03 -9.11
N PHE A 297 12.78 -18.46 -7.91
CA PHE A 297 12.97 -17.03 -7.70
C PHE A 297 13.85 -16.74 -6.49
N LEU A 298 14.47 -15.56 -6.51
CA LEU A 298 15.11 -14.93 -5.36
C LEU A 298 14.21 -13.80 -4.86
N ALA A 299 13.83 -13.85 -3.60
CA ALA A 299 13.09 -12.83 -2.87
C ALA A 299 13.97 -12.19 -1.79
N ARG A 300 14.04 -10.86 -1.79
CA ARG A 300 14.70 -10.06 -0.75
C ARG A 300 13.67 -9.18 -0.08
N SER A 301 13.39 -9.45 1.18
CA SER A 301 12.45 -8.69 2.01
C SER A 301 13.18 -7.75 2.94
N VAL A 302 12.68 -6.53 3.05
CA VAL A 302 13.06 -5.53 4.06
C VAL A 302 11.76 -5.00 4.68
N PRO A 303 11.51 -5.19 5.99
CA PRO A 303 10.33 -4.61 6.63
C PRO A 303 10.30 -3.08 6.49
N VAL A 304 9.11 -2.51 6.32
CA VAL A 304 8.98 -1.05 6.10
C VAL A 304 9.51 -0.22 7.28
N GLU A 305 9.44 -0.78 8.48
CA GLU A 305 9.95 -0.19 9.73
C GLU A 305 11.48 -0.06 9.75
N ARG A 306 12.18 -0.79 8.87
CA ARG A 306 13.63 -0.70 8.72
C ARG A 306 14.05 0.39 7.75
N ILE A 307 13.13 0.92 6.95
CA ILE A 307 13.45 1.90 5.90
C ILE A 307 13.80 3.24 6.55
N GLN A 308 15.01 3.72 6.24
CA GLN A 308 15.46 5.04 6.65
C GLN A 308 15.27 6.07 5.53
N ALA A 309 15.59 5.69 4.30
CA ALA A 309 15.49 6.56 3.15
C ALA A 309 15.35 5.74 1.86
N ALA A 310 14.79 6.37 0.84
CA ALA A 310 14.83 5.87 -0.52
C ALA A 310 15.18 7.02 -1.47
N HIS A 311 16.02 6.76 -2.45
CA HIS A 311 16.41 7.74 -3.46
C HIS A 311 16.53 7.11 -4.83
N LEU A 312 16.34 7.93 -5.86
CA LEU A 312 16.45 7.54 -7.25
C LEU A 312 17.60 8.31 -7.90
N ASP A 313 18.66 7.60 -8.26
CA ASP A 313 19.76 8.15 -9.05
C ASP A 313 19.46 7.95 -10.54
N GLU A 314 19.29 9.06 -11.27
CA GLU A 314 18.97 9.07 -12.70
C GLU A 314 20.19 9.37 -13.60
N SER A 315 21.38 9.55 -13.00
CA SER A 315 22.60 9.97 -13.71
C SER A 315 23.15 8.90 -14.67
N GLY A 316 22.88 7.62 -14.39
CA GLY A 316 23.36 6.48 -15.16
C GLY A 316 22.55 6.14 -16.41
N PRO A 317 23.06 5.20 -17.24
CA PRO A 317 22.30 4.65 -18.38
C PRO A 317 21.06 3.89 -17.92
N LEU A 318 21.11 3.32 -16.72
CA LEU A 318 19.96 2.76 -16.01
C LEU A 318 19.78 3.53 -14.71
N PRO A 319 18.59 4.13 -14.50
CA PRO A 319 18.22 4.67 -13.20
C PRO A 319 18.34 3.62 -12.10
N ARG A 320 18.82 4.06 -10.94
CA ARG A 320 19.09 3.22 -9.78
C ARG A 320 18.24 3.67 -8.60
N LEU A 321 17.28 2.82 -8.22
CA LEU A 321 16.50 2.98 -7.02
C LEU A 321 17.27 2.38 -5.85
N GLU A 322 17.63 3.21 -4.88
CA GLU A 322 18.38 2.82 -3.70
C GLU A 322 17.49 2.96 -2.46
N ILE A 323 17.37 1.88 -1.70
CA ILE A 323 16.55 1.81 -0.49
C ILE A 323 17.50 1.53 0.67
N GLN A 324 17.62 2.49 1.56
CA GLN A 324 18.46 2.42 2.75
C GLN A 324 17.63 1.91 3.92
N ALA A 325 18.15 0.89 4.60
CA ALA A 325 17.52 0.30 5.75
C ALA A 325 18.50 0.14 6.92
N HIS A 326 18.00 0.32 8.13
CA HIS A 326 18.79 0.40 9.36
C HIS A 326 18.56 -0.80 10.29
N ALA A 327 19.66 -1.31 10.85
CA ALA A 327 19.68 -2.23 11.99
C ALA A 327 20.80 -1.82 12.96
N THR A 328 20.88 -2.43 14.14
CA THR A 328 21.88 -2.07 15.17
C THR A 328 23.33 -2.10 14.66
N GLY A 329 23.64 -2.96 13.68
CA GLY A 329 24.96 -3.05 13.04
C GLY A 329 25.27 -1.96 12.00
N GLY A 330 24.32 -1.06 11.71
CA GLY A 330 24.45 0.04 10.75
C GLY A 330 23.48 -0.04 9.57
N LEU A 331 23.84 0.63 8.48
CA LEU A 331 23.01 0.74 7.28
C LEU A 331 23.29 -0.36 6.27
N SER A 332 22.23 -0.83 5.62
CA SER A 332 22.29 -1.64 4.42
C SER A 332 21.54 -0.95 3.29
N THR A 333 22.09 -0.98 2.09
CA THR A 333 21.45 -0.39 0.91
C THR A 333 21.06 -1.48 -0.09
N LEU A 334 19.77 -1.54 -0.42
CA LEU A 334 19.25 -2.32 -1.53
C LEU A 334 19.22 -1.42 -2.77
N ALA A 335 20.13 -1.65 -3.71
CA ALA A 335 20.21 -0.88 -4.93
C ALA A 335 19.73 -1.68 -6.15
N LEU A 336 18.74 -1.14 -6.85
CA LEU A 336 18.00 -1.79 -7.93
C LEU A 336 18.07 -0.94 -9.19
N GLU A 337 18.54 -1.53 -10.29
CA GLU A 337 18.56 -0.87 -11.59
C GLU A 337 17.28 -1.17 -12.38
N PHE A 338 16.73 -0.15 -13.02
CA PHE A 338 15.52 -0.24 -13.86
C PHE A 338 15.75 0.39 -15.23
N PRO A 339 15.01 -0.04 -16.27
CA PRO A 339 14.95 0.71 -17.52
C PRO A 339 14.27 2.07 -17.31
N ARG A 340 14.59 3.05 -18.16
CA ARG A 340 14.00 4.40 -18.06
C ARG A 340 12.47 4.43 -18.21
N SER A 341 11.87 3.43 -18.85
CA SER A 341 10.42 3.27 -18.93
C SER A 341 9.74 3.09 -17.56
N SER A 342 10.48 2.69 -16.52
CA SER A 342 9.95 2.48 -15.17
C SER A 342 10.18 3.69 -14.23
N LEU A 343 10.73 4.80 -14.74
CA LEU A 343 11.13 5.95 -13.91
C LEU A 343 10.00 6.53 -13.08
N GLU A 344 8.84 6.76 -13.69
CA GLU A 344 7.69 7.34 -12.99
C GLU A 344 7.23 6.44 -11.84
N SER A 345 7.12 5.14 -12.08
CA SER A 345 6.79 4.16 -11.05
C SER A 345 7.84 4.10 -9.95
N CYS A 346 9.13 4.24 -10.28
CA CYS A 346 10.21 4.32 -9.29
C CYS A 346 10.16 5.62 -8.45
N ARG A 347 9.83 6.77 -9.06
CA ARG A 347 9.64 8.03 -8.31
C ARG A 347 8.44 7.93 -7.37
N HIS A 348 7.35 7.30 -7.83
CA HIS A 348 6.22 6.99 -6.97
C HIS A 348 6.62 6.09 -5.80
N THR A 349 7.44 5.06 -6.05
CA THR A 349 8.02 4.23 -4.97
C THR A 349 8.79 5.08 -3.96
N VAL A 350 9.66 5.99 -4.39
CA VAL A 350 10.41 6.86 -3.47
C VAL A 350 9.46 7.68 -2.58
N GLY A 351 8.46 8.34 -3.17
CA GLY A 351 7.47 9.12 -2.43
C GLY A 351 6.55 8.30 -1.52
N LEU A 352 6.36 7.01 -1.83
CA LEU A 352 5.65 6.08 -0.96
C LEU A 352 6.52 5.64 0.22
N LEU A 353 7.79 5.29 -0.04
CA LEU A 353 8.74 4.84 0.98
C LEU A 353 9.13 5.95 1.94
N SER A 354 9.16 7.20 1.49
CA SER A 354 9.40 8.35 2.37
C SER A 354 8.32 8.53 3.44
N ARG A 355 7.12 7.95 3.26
CA ARG A 355 6.04 7.95 4.28
C ARG A 355 6.29 6.94 5.41
N PHE A 356 7.16 5.95 5.17
CA PHE A 356 7.60 4.98 6.17
C PHE A 356 8.91 5.37 6.84
N ALA A 357 9.68 6.27 6.21
CA ALA A 357 10.90 6.80 6.79
C ALA A 357 10.60 7.49 8.13
N PRO A 358 11.46 7.31 9.16
CA PRO A 358 11.28 7.96 10.44
C PRO A 358 11.41 9.48 10.29
N ASP A 359 10.31 10.20 10.48
CA ASP A 359 10.31 11.65 10.60
C ASP A 359 10.47 12.03 12.10
N PRO A 360 11.40 12.94 12.45
CA PRO A 360 11.61 13.42 13.82
C PRO A 360 10.33 13.88 14.55
N GLU A 361 9.33 14.38 13.82
CA GLU A 361 8.04 14.82 14.38
C GLU A 361 6.94 13.75 14.30
N SER A 362 7.22 12.59 13.70
CA SER A 362 6.24 11.55 13.47
C SER A 362 5.81 10.86 14.77
N ARG A 363 4.52 11.02 15.08
CA ARG A 363 3.80 10.23 16.10
C ARG A 363 3.20 8.94 15.53
N ALA A 364 3.63 8.50 14.35
CA ALA A 364 3.07 7.31 13.72
C ALA A 364 3.25 6.09 14.65
N LEU A 365 2.13 5.50 15.07
CA LEU A 365 2.12 4.21 15.73
C LEU A 365 2.68 3.19 14.73
N LEU A 366 3.82 2.58 15.05
CA LEU A 366 4.31 1.45 14.27
C LEU A 366 3.32 0.30 14.38
N ARG A 367 3.13 -0.41 13.27
CA ARG A 367 2.20 -1.52 13.21
C ARG A 367 2.81 -2.71 13.93
N LEU A 368 2.17 -3.14 15.01
CA LEU A 368 2.49 -4.42 15.63
C LEU A 368 1.78 -5.51 14.84
N TYR A 369 2.56 -6.25 14.08
CA TYR A 369 2.09 -7.46 13.42
C TYR A 369 2.16 -8.62 14.39
N GLU A 370 1.04 -9.31 14.59
CA GLU A 370 1.06 -10.54 15.37
C GLU A 370 1.77 -11.62 14.54
N ALA A 371 2.94 -12.06 15.02
CA ALA A 371 3.55 -13.29 14.53
C ALA A 371 2.81 -14.45 15.20
N SER A 372 2.12 -15.29 14.43
CA SER A 372 1.56 -16.53 14.95
C SER A 372 2.61 -17.64 14.88
N ALA A 373 2.65 -18.50 15.89
CA ALA A 373 3.42 -19.75 15.79
C ALA A 373 2.85 -20.55 14.61
N VAL A 374 3.69 -20.83 13.63
CA VAL A 374 3.32 -21.72 12.53
C VAL A 374 3.62 -23.12 13.03
N ASN A 375 2.63 -24.01 13.08
CA ASN A 375 2.89 -25.38 13.47
C ASN A 375 3.87 -26.00 12.44
N ILE A 376 5.09 -26.31 12.89
CA ILE A 376 6.12 -26.90 12.03
C ILE A 376 6.20 -28.37 12.35
N ASP A 377 5.65 -29.16 11.43
CA ASP A 377 5.89 -30.58 11.44
C ASP A 377 7.27 -30.87 10.86
N LEU A 378 8.29 -30.86 11.74
CA LEU A 378 9.64 -31.30 11.38
C LEU A 378 9.66 -32.78 11.00
N ALA A 379 8.63 -33.57 11.33
CA ALA A 379 8.59 -35.00 10.98
C ALA A 379 8.58 -35.21 9.47
N LEU A 380 7.96 -34.31 8.70
CA LEU A 380 7.99 -34.30 7.22
C LEU A 380 9.40 -34.11 6.64
N VAL A 381 10.32 -33.50 7.40
CA VAL A 381 11.74 -33.32 7.01
C VAL A 381 12.58 -34.56 7.36
N THR A 382 12.13 -35.35 8.35
CA THR A 382 12.86 -36.50 8.89
C THR A 382 12.68 -37.83 8.14
N GLU A 383 11.84 -37.89 7.10
CA GLU A 383 11.74 -39.09 6.24
C GLU A 383 12.93 -39.26 5.26
N ILE A 384 13.96 -38.40 5.37
CA ILE A 384 15.15 -38.37 4.52
C ILE A 384 16.41 -38.73 5.35
N ALA A 385 17.44 -39.25 4.70
CA ALA A 385 18.77 -39.49 5.26
C ALA A 385 19.25 -38.31 6.15
N GLY A 386 19.80 -38.62 7.33
CA GLY A 386 20.28 -37.62 8.29
C GLY A 386 19.29 -37.23 9.39
N ALA A 387 18.18 -37.96 9.57
CA ALA A 387 17.18 -37.71 10.63
C ALA A 387 17.78 -37.60 12.05
N ASP A 388 18.80 -38.40 12.37
CA ASP A 388 19.51 -38.31 13.66
C ASP A 388 20.28 -36.99 13.80
N THR A 389 20.91 -36.53 12.73
CA THR A 389 21.59 -35.23 12.69
C THR A 389 20.59 -34.10 12.84
N VAL A 390 19.46 -34.15 12.14
CA VAL A 390 18.39 -33.14 12.28
C VAL A 390 17.85 -33.11 13.70
N ARG A 391 17.60 -34.26 14.34
CA ARG A 391 17.15 -34.33 15.75
C ARG A 391 18.17 -33.72 16.70
N ARG A 392 19.46 -34.01 16.53
CA ARG A 392 20.53 -33.42 17.35
C ARG A 392 20.62 -31.91 17.18
N LEU A 393 20.55 -31.42 15.95
CA LEU A 393 20.53 -30.00 15.64
C LEU A 393 19.31 -29.31 16.26
N ASP A 394 18.13 -29.94 16.16
CA ASP A 394 16.89 -29.42 16.69
C ASP A 394 16.91 -29.30 18.21
N SER A 395 17.32 -30.37 18.91
CA SER A 395 17.49 -30.33 20.36
C SER A 395 18.50 -29.27 20.81
N TYR A 396 19.58 -29.08 20.06
CA TYR A 396 20.56 -28.03 20.35
C TYR A 396 19.95 -26.63 20.13
N ALA A 397 19.25 -26.40 19.02
CA ALA A 397 18.58 -25.14 18.74
C ALA A 397 17.51 -24.79 19.78
N GLU A 398 16.74 -25.78 20.26
CA GLU A 398 15.79 -25.60 21.36
C GLU A 398 16.47 -25.28 22.69
N SER A 399 17.63 -25.87 22.96
CA SER A 399 18.41 -25.54 24.15
C SER A 399 18.95 -24.10 24.11
N GLU A 400 19.37 -23.64 22.92
CA GLU A 400 19.75 -22.24 22.71
C GLU A 400 18.53 -21.32 22.81
N LEU A 401 17.34 -21.76 22.42
CA LEU A 401 16.10 -20.99 22.59
C LEU A 401 15.39 -21.28 23.91
N ALA A 402 16.07 -21.83 24.92
CA ALA A 402 15.45 -22.12 26.22
C ALA A 402 14.85 -20.86 26.86
N GLY A 403 13.54 -20.88 27.11
CA GLY A 403 12.77 -19.73 27.62
C GLY A 403 12.31 -18.73 26.55
N ASP A 404 12.56 -19.00 25.27
CA ASP A 404 12.03 -18.28 24.12
C ASP A 404 11.08 -19.20 23.33
N GLU A 405 9.82 -18.77 23.13
CA GLU A 405 8.84 -19.58 22.40
C GLU A 405 9.30 -19.75 20.95
N VAL A 406 9.46 -21.00 20.50
CA VAL A 406 9.88 -21.30 19.13
C VAL A 406 8.68 -21.18 18.19
N LEU A 407 8.76 -20.25 17.23
CA LEU A 407 7.70 -19.93 16.28
C LEU A 407 7.88 -20.60 14.93
N ALA A 408 9.14 -20.76 14.50
CA ALA A 408 9.48 -21.40 13.24
C ALA A 408 10.89 -22.01 13.24
N LYS A 409 11.14 -22.90 12.27
CA LYS A 409 12.34 -23.73 12.11
C LYS A 409 12.45 -24.12 10.63
N ALA A 410 13.63 -23.94 10.06
CA ALA A 410 13.99 -24.43 8.74
C ALA A 410 15.24 -25.31 8.85
N VAL A 411 15.33 -26.35 8.03
CA VAL A 411 16.44 -27.31 8.07
C VAL A 411 17.08 -27.43 6.68
N ALA A 412 18.40 -27.42 6.66
CA ALA A 412 19.21 -27.88 5.53
C ALA A 412 19.79 -29.25 5.90
N PRO A 413 19.24 -30.36 5.35
CA PRO A 413 19.73 -31.70 5.65
C PRO A 413 21.09 -31.95 5.01
N GLU A 414 21.65 -33.14 5.26
CA GLU A 414 22.94 -33.55 4.72
C GLU A 414 22.97 -33.47 3.19
N SER A 415 24.01 -32.80 2.68
CA SER A 415 24.22 -32.53 1.26
C SER A 415 25.36 -33.38 0.72
N SER A 416 25.33 -33.68 -0.58
CA SER A 416 26.47 -34.28 -1.29
C SER A 416 27.72 -33.37 -1.28
N ASP A 417 27.53 -32.05 -1.10
CA ASP A 417 28.60 -31.07 -0.96
C ASP A 417 29.06 -30.96 0.50
N ARG A 418 30.18 -31.63 0.83
CA ARG A 418 30.80 -31.60 2.16
C ARG A 418 31.24 -30.20 2.64
N ARG A 419 31.22 -29.18 1.78
CA ARG A 419 31.48 -27.78 2.19
C ARG A 419 30.28 -27.13 2.88
N ARG A 420 29.11 -27.78 2.88
CA ARG A 420 27.88 -27.26 3.49
C ARG A 420 27.43 -28.23 4.58
N PRO A 421 27.72 -27.94 5.85
CA PRO A 421 27.27 -28.80 6.93
C PRO A 421 25.73 -28.80 7.00
N PRO A 422 25.12 -29.91 7.46
CA PRO A 422 23.73 -29.91 7.88
C PRO A 422 23.49 -28.77 8.88
N ALA A 423 22.37 -28.07 8.76
CA ALA A 423 22.10 -26.90 9.59
C ALA A 423 20.62 -26.72 9.88
N ILE A 424 20.29 -26.09 11.01
CA ILE A 424 18.94 -25.66 11.36
C ILE A 424 18.95 -24.17 11.70
N LEU A 425 17.95 -23.45 11.20
CA LEU A 425 17.68 -22.07 11.58
C LEU A 425 16.36 -22.07 12.34
N ALA A 426 16.41 -21.73 13.63
CA ALA A 426 15.26 -21.68 14.51
C ALA A 426 14.95 -20.23 14.89
N VAL A 427 13.66 -19.89 14.87
CA VAL A 427 13.09 -18.56 15.07
C VAL A 427 12.29 -18.59 16.35
N GLY A 428 12.81 -17.95 17.40
CA GLY A 428 12.10 -17.73 18.67
C GLY A 428 11.28 -16.44 18.66
N ARG A 429 10.59 -16.11 19.75
CA ARG A 429 9.89 -14.84 19.90
C ARG A 429 10.84 -13.65 20.06
N ARG A 430 12.07 -13.87 20.51
CA ARG A 430 13.05 -12.82 20.85
C ARG A 430 14.27 -12.80 19.93
N ARG A 431 14.67 -13.95 19.41
CA ARG A 431 15.88 -14.07 18.57
C ARG A 431 15.78 -15.20 17.55
N VAL A 432 16.71 -15.17 16.58
CA VAL A 432 16.93 -16.23 15.60
C VAL A 432 18.28 -16.87 15.88
N VAL A 433 18.36 -18.20 15.79
CA VAL A 433 19.60 -18.96 15.96
C VAL A 433 19.84 -19.84 14.73
N LEU A 434 21.10 -19.92 14.31
CA LEU A 434 21.60 -20.82 13.27
C LEU A 434 22.57 -21.81 13.93
N VAL A 435 22.29 -23.09 13.78
CA VAL A 435 23.11 -24.18 14.33
C VAL A 435 23.57 -25.05 13.16
N GLU A 436 24.86 -25.35 13.10
CA GLU A 436 25.48 -26.19 12.06
C GLU A 436 26.09 -27.46 12.69
N ASP A 437 26.04 -28.58 11.97
CA ASP A 437 26.70 -29.82 12.39
C ASP A 437 28.17 -29.78 11.93
N THR A 438 29.07 -29.53 12.87
CA THR A 438 30.51 -29.46 12.63
C THR A 438 31.17 -30.82 12.91
N GLN A 439 32.47 -30.97 12.67
CA GLN A 439 33.19 -32.20 13.01
C GLN A 439 33.11 -32.57 14.51
N GLY A 440 32.84 -31.59 15.39
CA GLY A 440 32.64 -31.79 16.83
C GLY A 440 31.17 -31.99 17.26
N GLY A 441 30.22 -32.04 16.30
CA GLY A 441 28.78 -32.05 16.55
C GLY A 441 28.11 -30.70 16.34
N PRO A 442 26.83 -30.56 16.75
CA PRO A 442 26.06 -29.31 16.67
C PRO A 442 26.77 -28.17 17.38
N ALA A 443 26.95 -27.05 16.67
CA ALA A 443 27.50 -25.83 17.22
C ALA A 443 26.72 -24.61 16.73
N LEU A 444 26.61 -23.60 17.59
CA LEU A 444 26.01 -22.33 17.23
C LEU A 444 26.88 -21.60 16.18
N ALA A 445 26.36 -21.47 14.97
CA ALA A 445 27.01 -20.73 13.88
C ALA A 445 26.64 -19.24 13.90
N GLY A 446 25.49 -18.90 14.51
CA GLY A 446 25.15 -17.51 14.79
C GLY A 446 23.84 -17.37 15.56
N ALA A 447 23.69 -16.24 16.25
CA ALA A 447 22.48 -15.85 16.94
C ALA A 447 22.27 -14.35 16.80
N TRP A 448 21.05 -13.94 16.44
CA TRP A 448 20.71 -12.54 16.19
C TRP A 448 19.39 -12.18 16.84
N THR A 449 19.37 -11.06 17.54
CA THR A 449 18.14 -10.37 17.91
C THR A 449 17.53 -9.71 16.66
N TYR A 450 16.22 -9.47 16.69
CA TYR A 450 15.53 -8.84 15.56
C TYR A 450 16.05 -7.43 15.22
N SER A 451 16.59 -6.70 16.20
CA SER A 451 17.22 -5.39 16.00
C SER A 451 18.49 -5.43 15.15
N GLU A 452 19.18 -6.57 15.10
CA GLU A 452 20.42 -6.77 14.35
C GLU A 452 20.17 -7.15 12.88
N ILE A 453 18.95 -7.57 12.55
CA ILE A 453 18.56 -8.04 11.22
C ILE A 453 17.92 -6.90 10.43
N VAL A 454 18.39 -6.66 9.21
CA VAL A 454 17.78 -5.69 8.28
C VAL A 454 16.62 -6.30 7.50
N GLY A 455 16.74 -7.58 7.15
CA GLY A 455 15.78 -8.25 6.30
C GLY A 455 16.10 -9.72 6.09
N VAL A 456 15.39 -10.36 5.16
CA VAL A 456 15.51 -11.79 4.87
C VAL A 456 15.60 -12.03 3.37
N GLU A 457 16.47 -12.95 2.97
CA GLU A 457 16.60 -13.42 1.58
C GLU A 457 16.14 -14.88 1.49
N LEU A 458 15.19 -15.15 0.61
CA LEU A 458 14.71 -16.49 0.28
C LEU A 458 15.02 -16.78 -1.19
N LEU A 459 15.68 -17.90 -1.44
CA LEU A 459 15.87 -18.45 -2.78
C LEU A 459 15.08 -19.75 -2.89
N TYR A 460 14.21 -19.82 -3.89
CA TYR A 460 13.66 -21.05 -4.41
C TYR A 460 14.33 -21.36 -5.74
N SER A 461 14.79 -22.59 -5.92
CA SER A 461 15.17 -23.11 -7.24
C SER A 461 15.10 -24.63 -7.24
N ILE A 462 14.91 -25.21 -8.42
CA ILE A 462 14.99 -26.66 -8.61
C ILE A 462 16.38 -27.24 -8.31
N LEU A 463 17.43 -26.40 -8.34
CA LEU A 463 18.80 -26.79 -8.01
C LEU A 463 19.12 -26.67 -6.52
N GLY A 464 18.24 -26.06 -5.74
CA GLY A 464 18.43 -25.82 -4.32
C GLY A 464 17.75 -24.55 -3.84
N SER A 465 17.49 -24.51 -2.53
CA SER A 465 16.84 -23.40 -1.84
C SER A 465 17.74 -22.85 -0.73
N SER A 466 17.58 -21.58 -0.39
CA SER A 466 18.30 -20.97 0.74
C SER A 466 17.44 -19.97 1.47
N LEU A 467 17.62 -19.88 2.77
CA LEU A 467 17.01 -18.88 3.64
C LEU A 467 18.11 -18.18 4.43
N ARG A 468 18.25 -16.87 4.27
CA ARG A 468 19.32 -16.09 4.89
C ARG A 468 18.79 -14.84 5.57
N VAL A 469 19.32 -14.54 6.76
CA VAL A 469 19.21 -13.21 7.37
C VAL A 469 20.18 -12.25 6.70
N VAL A 470 19.76 -11.00 6.59
CA VAL A 470 20.59 -9.90 6.10
C VAL A 470 21.03 -9.07 7.28
N VAL A 471 22.33 -9.07 7.58
CA VAL A 471 22.92 -8.30 8.69
C VAL A 471 23.83 -7.22 8.11
N PRO A 472 23.88 -5.99 8.66
CA PRO A 472 24.84 -4.98 8.22
C PRO A 472 26.28 -5.44 8.48
N ALA A 473 27.19 -5.14 7.55
CA ALA A 473 28.62 -5.45 7.71
C ALA A 473 29.48 -4.29 7.21
N SER A 474 30.73 -4.21 7.66
CA SER A 474 31.67 -3.15 7.26
C SER A 474 31.85 -3.13 5.73
N GLY A 475 31.23 -2.15 5.06
CA GLY A 475 31.27 -1.99 3.61
C GLY A 475 30.11 -2.64 2.83
N GLY A 476 29.04 -3.10 3.49
CA GLY A 476 27.84 -3.60 2.81
C GLY A 476 26.89 -4.40 3.69
N ARG A 477 26.73 -5.68 3.38
CA ARG A 477 25.84 -6.61 4.10
C ARG A 477 26.42 -8.00 4.12
N GLU A 478 26.15 -8.72 5.19
CA GLU A 478 26.43 -10.14 5.33
C GLU A 478 25.13 -10.93 5.16
N LEU A 479 25.23 -12.07 4.47
CA LEU A 479 24.11 -12.99 4.26
C LEU A 479 24.43 -14.30 4.97
N VAL A 480 23.75 -14.56 6.08
CA VAL A 480 24.01 -15.74 6.93
C VAL A 480 22.75 -16.58 7.01
N GLY A 481 22.85 -17.89 6.86
CA GLY A 481 21.70 -18.78 6.97
C GLY A 481 21.88 -20.11 6.25
N LEU A 482 20.75 -20.73 5.93
CA LEU A 482 20.67 -22.08 5.42
C LEU A 482 20.82 -22.14 3.91
N ASN A 483 21.42 -23.23 3.44
CA ASN A 483 21.40 -23.60 2.03
C ASN A 483 21.22 -25.10 1.87
N SER A 484 20.24 -25.51 1.07
CA SER A 484 19.88 -26.90 0.86
C SER A 484 19.71 -27.20 -0.62
N GLN A 485 20.22 -28.36 -1.07
CA GLN A 485 19.92 -28.91 -2.39
C GLN A 485 18.67 -29.81 -2.37
N SER A 486 18.11 -30.09 -1.19
CA SER A 486 16.93 -30.92 -1.04
C SER A 486 15.67 -30.15 -1.46
N PRO A 487 14.86 -30.67 -2.41
CA PRO A 487 13.60 -30.04 -2.80
C PRO A 487 12.61 -29.87 -1.64
N GLY A 488 12.63 -30.80 -0.67
CA GLY A 488 11.75 -30.77 0.50
C GLY A 488 12.09 -29.67 1.53
N ALA A 489 13.24 -29.00 1.39
CA ALA A 489 13.65 -27.96 2.32
C ALA A 489 12.94 -26.61 2.08
N PHE A 490 12.31 -26.41 0.92
CA PHE A 490 11.74 -25.12 0.55
C PHE A 490 10.51 -24.75 1.39
N ASP A 491 9.54 -25.64 1.59
CA ASP A 491 8.32 -25.29 2.34
C ASP A 491 8.61 -24.87 3.79
N PRO A 492 9.48 -25.57 4.56
CA PRO A 492 9.95 -25.09 5.87
C PRO A 492 10.66 -23.73 5.80
N MET A 493 11.50 -23.50 4.79
CA MET A 493 12.17 -22.21 4.57
C MET A 493 11.17 -21.09 4.26
N LEU A 494 10.15 -21.36 3.44
CA LEU A 494 9.12 -20.38 3.06
C LEU A 494 8.26 -19.98 4.27
N ARG A 495 7.83 -20.96 5.07
CA ARG A 495 7.10 -20.71 6.32
C ARG A 495 7.95 -19.88 7.28
N THR A 496 9.21 -20.26 7.46
CA THR A 496 10.15 -19.54 8.33
C THR A 496 10.39 -18.11 7.83
N PHE A 497 10.55 -17.91 6.52
CA PHE A 497 10.62 -16.57 5.90
C PHE A 497 9.40 -15.72 6.28
N ARG A 498 8.17 -16.23 6.11
CA ARG A 498 6.93 -15.52 6.45
C ARG A 498 6.82 -15.19 7.93
N THR A 499 7.30 -16.08 8.82
CA THR A 499 7.32 -15.84 10.27
C THR A 499 8.32 -14.75 10.67
N MET A 500 9.47 -14.67 9.99
CA MET A 500 10.53 -13.72 10.34
C MET A 500 10.21 -12.27 9.97
N VAL A 501 9.57 -12.02 8.83
CA VAL A 501 9.25 -10.66 8.35
C VAL A 501 8.57 -9.79 9.43
N PRO A 502 7.45 -10.20 10.06
CA PRO A 502 6.80 -9.40 11.09
C PRO A 502 7.63 -9.27 12.38
N LEU A 503 8.50 -10.24 12.70
CA LEU A 503 9.35 -10.19 13.89
C LEU A 503 10.50 -9.19 13.73
N ILE A 504 11.10 -9.12 12.53
CA ILE A 504 12.19 -8.19 12.22
C ILE A 504 11.73 -6.73 12.24
N ALA A 505 10.45 -6.44 11.98
CA ALA A 505 9.89 -5.10 12.14
C ALA A 505 10.20 -4.52 13.54
N GLY A 506 10.15 -5.35 14.60
CA GLY A 506 10.56 -5.02 15.96
C GLY A 506 9.76 -3.90 16.65
N PRO A 507 9.92 -3.68 17.97
CA PRO A 507 9.48 -2.46 18.63
C PRO A 507 10.44 -1.30 18.30
N THR A 508 9.89 -0.11 18.09
CA THR A 508 10.53 1.13 17.60
C THR A 508 11.88 1.44 18.28
N ILE A 509 12.91 1.76 17.49
CA ILE A 509 14.01 2.63 17.94
C ILE A 509 13.46 4.06 17.89
N LYS A 510 13.28 4.70 19.05
CA LYS A 510 12.96 6.14 19.07
C LYS A 510 14.21 6.93 18.64
N PRO A 511 14.08 8.02 17.86
CA PRO A 511 15.19 8.92 17.51
C PRO A 511 15.75 9.74 18.71
N THR A 512 15.54 9.29 19.95
CA THR A 512 16.08 9.90 21.17
C THR A 512 17.21 9.11 21.82
N ASP A 513 17.61 7.95 21.28
CA ASP A 513 18.89 7.34 21.68
C ASP A 513 20.04 8.04 20.96
N SER A 514 20.13 9.35 21.19
CA SER A 514 21.30 10.16 20.90
C SER A 514 22.45 9.61 21.73
N ILE A 515 23.49 9.20 21.01
CA ILE A 515 24.90 9.20 21.41
C ILE A 515 25.08 10.08 22.64
N GLY A 516 25.33 9.45 23.79
CA GLY A 516 25.78 10.12 25.00
C GLY A 516 27.10 10.80 24.68
N VAL A 517 27.04 12.08 24.34
CA VAL A 517 28.19 12.97 24.48
C VAL A 517 28.29 13.22 25.98
N GLU A 518 29.19 12.50 26.63
CA GLU A 518 29.75 12.91 27.90
C GLU A 518 30.35 14.31 27.73
N ALA A 519 29.59 15.33 28.13
CA ALA A 519 30.16 16.63 28.43
C ALA A 519 30.52 16.63 29.91
N GLY A 520 31.79 16.39 30.20
CA GLY A 520 32.37 16.68 31.50
C GLY A 520 32.34 18.19 31.78
N GLY A 521 32.05 18.55 33.02
CA GLY A 521 32.03 19.93 33.52
C GLY A 521 30.98 20.14 34.59
#